data_AF-A0A3N0BBW4-F1
#
_entry.id   AF-A0A3N0BBW4-F1
#
_cell.length_a   1.000
_cell.length_b   1.000
_cell.length_c   1.000
_cell.angle_alpha   90.00
_cell.angle_beta   90.00
_cell.angle_gamma   90.00
#
_symmetry.space_group_name_H-M   'P 1'
#
loop_
_entity.id
_entity.type
_entity.pdbx_description
1 polymer ?
#
loop_
_entity_poly.entity_id
_entity_poly.type
_entity_poly.pdbx_seq_one_letter_code
_entity_poly.pdbx_strand_id
1 'polypeptide(L)'
;MSEGEDRTVTWAIKAAAWAEKPYPADPSITTFAAWLGHVEAEARVTGKVTVMRDQPKMLGNHNHWACLSRLAIMHSPDLAKYIHPTHRQPLDGREGVELMNELYRRVVGRPPKARSWMAARDAAERGGVDGR
;
A
#
# COMPACT_ATOMS: atom_id res chain seq x y z
N MET A 1 -5.75 16.62 -26.57
CA MET A 1 -5.27 15.53 -25.69
C MET A 1 -6.51 14.85 -25.13
N SER A 2 -6.78 13.61 -25.51
CA SER A 2 -8.08 12.95 -25.31
C SER A 2 -8.33 12.52 -23.86
N GLU A 3 -9.60 12.53 -23.44
CA GLU A 3 -10.18 12.31 -22.10
C GLU A 3 -9.95 10.90 -21.50
N GLY A 4 -8.69 10.51 -21.35
CA GLY A 4 -8.28 9.25 -20.71
C GLY A 4 -7.03 9.41 -19.86
N GLU A 5 -6.80 10.61 -19.32
CA GLU A 5 -5.63 10.91 -18.51
C GLU A 5 -5.59 9.96 -17.31
N ASP A 6 -4.52 9.18 -17.19
CA ASP A 6 -4.34 8.22 -16.12
C ASP A 6 -4.25 8.97 -14.78
N ARG A 7 -5.40 9.17 -14.13
CA ARG A 7 -5.55 9.86 -12.83
C ARG A 7 -4.94 9.08 -11.66
N THR A 8 -4.20 7.99 -11.92
CA THR A 8 -3.60 7.16 -10.88
C THR A 8 -2.71 7.98 -9.93
N VAL A 9 -1.90 8.91 -10.45
CA VAL A 9 -1.05 9.79 -9.61
C VAL A 9 -1.90 10.70 -8.73
N THR A 10 -2.92 11.34 -9.31
CA THR A 10 -3.87 12.20 -8.58
C THR A 10 -4.54 11.44 -7.44
N TRP A 11 -4.97 10.20 -7.69
CA TRP A 11 -5.56 9.36 -6.66
C TRP A 11 -4.56 8.89 -5.61
N ALA A 12 -3.29 8.66 -5.98
CA ALA A 12 -2.25 8.33 -5.02
C ALA A 12 -1.96 9.48 -4.04
N ILE A 13 -1.93 10.73 -4.54
CA ILE A 13 -1.79 11.92 -3.69
C ILE A 13 -3.00 12.07 -2.75
N LYS A 14 -4.23 11.90 -3.27
CA LYS A 14 -5.45 11.92 -2.45
C LYS A 14 -5.47 10.81 -1.41
N ALA A 15 -4.97 9.63 -1.76
CA ALA A 15 -4.86 8.50 -0.84
C ALA A 15 -3.89 8.80 0.30
N ALA A 16 -2.72 9.38 0.02
CA ALA A 16 -1.77 9.80 1.05
C ALA A 16 -2.38 10.85 1.98
N ALA A 17 -3.02 11.88 1.41
CA ALA A 17 -3.69 12.91 2.19
C ALA A 17 -4.84 12.36 3.06
N TRP A 18 -5.55 11.32 2.61
CA TRP A 18 -6.51 10.59 3.44
C TRP A 18 -5.81 9.81 4.56
N ALA A 19 -4.70 9.14 4.24
CA ALA A 19 -3.95 8.29 5.14
C ALA A 19 -3.28 9.08 6.29
N GLU A 20 -2.88 10.32 6.04
CA GLU A 20 -2.28 11.26 7.02
C GLU A 20 -3.25 11.78 8.08
N LYS A 21 -4.56 11.79 7.79
CA LYS A 21 -5.56 12.35 8.72
C LYS A 21 -5.55 11.57 10.04
N PRO A 22 -5.73 12.24 11.19
CA PRO A 22 -5.99 11.56 12.46
C PRO A 22 -7.16 10.57 12.31
N TYR A 23 -7.03 9.39 12.91
CA TYR A 23 -8.10 8.39 12.86
C TYR A 23 -9.27 8.85 13.77
N PRO A 24 -10.53 8.91 13.28
CA PRO A 24 -11.61 9.53 14.05
C PRO A 24 -11.90 8.88 15.42
N ALA A 25 -11.73 7.56 15.55
CA ALA A 25 -11.98 6.85 16.81
C ALA A 25 -10.80 6.92 17.80
N ASP A 26 -9.59 7.17 17.29
CA ASP A 26 -8.39 7.42 18.09
C ASP A 26 -7.51 8.44 17.38
N PRO A 27 -7.65 9.74 17.69
CA PRO A 27 -6.89 10.80 17.03
C PRO A 27 -5.38 10.78 17.30
N SER A 28 -4.89 9.93 18.21
CA SER A 28 -3.45 9.80 18.49
C SER A 28 -2.70 9.05 17.38
N ILE A 29 -3.43 8.32 16.54
CA ILE A 29 -2.88 7.57 15.40
C ILE A 29 -3.40 8.12 14.07
N THR A 30 -2.67 7.84 13.00
CA THR A 30 -3.11 8.18 11.65
C THR A 30 -4.13 7.18 11.12
N THR A 31 -4.93 7.63 10.15
CA THR A 31 -5.87 6.76 9.42
C THR A 31 -5.12 5.62 8.73
N PHE A 32 -3.89 5.86 8.27
CA PHE A 32 -3.01 4.81 7.76
C PHE A 32 -2.69 3.73 8.78
N ALA A 33 -2.30 4.11 10.00
CA ALA A 33 -1.92 3.16 11.04
C ALA A 33 -3.11 2.28 11.45
N ALA A 34 -4.28 2.89 11.63
CA ALA A 34 -5.52 2.16 11.90
C ALA A 34 -5.85 1.19 10.75
N TRP A 35 -5.86 1.69 9.51
CA TRP A 35 -6.13 0.87 8.33
C TRP A 35 -5.14 -0.28 8.16
N LEU A 36 -3.84 -0.03 8.36
CA LEU A 36 -2.81 -1.05 8.26
C LEU A 36 -3.00 -2.15 9.31
N GLY A 37 -3.36 -1.79 10.55
CA GLY A 37 -3.67 -2.78 11.59
C GLY A 37 -4.80 -3.73 11.19
N HIS A 38 -5.83 -3.22 10.50
CA HIS A 38 -6.90 -4.07 9.96
C HIS A 38 -6.41 -4.97 8.82
N VAL A 39 -5.59 -4.45 7.90
CA VAL A 39 -4.99 -5.24 6.81
C VAL A 39 -4.12 -6.37 7.37
N GLU A 40 -3.30 -6.09 8.38
CA GLU A 40 -2.46 -7.08 9.04
C GLU A 40 -3.28 -8.12 9.80
N ALA A 41 -4.38 -7.72 10.44
CA ALA A 41 -5.31 -8.65 11.08
C ALA A 41 -5.98 -9.59 10.06
N GLU A 42 -6.40 -9.06 8.90
CA GLU A 42 -6.98 -9.87 7.84
C GLU A 42 -5.98 -10.85 7.24
N ALA A 43 -4.74 -10.43 7.01
CA ALA A 43 -3.68 -11.29 6.49
C ALA A 43 -3.33 -12.47 7.42
N ARG A 44 -3.68 -12.40 8.72
CA ARG A 44 -3.49 -13.49 9.69
C ARG A 44 -4.64 -14.50 9.72
N VAL A 45 -5.77 -14.24 9.03
CA VAL A 45 -6.92 -15.15 9.04
C VAL A 45 -6.60 -16.39 8.20
N THR A 46 -6.50 -17.54 8.88
CA THR A 46 -6.25 -18.85 8.25
C THR A 46 -7.38 -19.20 7.26
N GLY A 47 -7.02 -19.63 6.05
CA GLY A 47 -7.98 -20.04 5.01
C GLY A 47 -8.46 -18.92 4.08
N LYS A 48 -8.06 -17.66 4.30
CA LYS A 48 -8.17 -16.57 3.32
C LYS A 48 -6.81 -16.25 2.74
N VAL A 49 -6.70 -16.24 1.41
CA VAL A 49 -5.39 -16.21 0.72
C VAL A 49 -5.06 -14.82 0.17
N THR A 50 -6.03 -13.89 0.06
CA THR A 50 -5.78 -12.57 -0.55
C THR A 50 -6.53 -11.46 0.16
N VAL A 51 -5.82 -10.38 0.49
CA VAL A 51 -6.41 -9.10 0.91
C VAL A 51 -6.79 -8.30 -0.34
N MET A 52 -8.09 -8.10 -0.54
CA MET A 52 -8.66 -7.54 -1.77
C MET A 52 -8.98 -6.04 -1.67
N ARG A 53 -9.12 -5.40 -2.84
CA ARG A 53 -9.46 -3.97 -3.03
C ARG A 53 -10.75 -3.55 -2.32
N ASP A 54 -11.73 -4.44 -2.25
CA ASP A 54 -13.08 -4.15 -1.76
C ASP A 54 -13.24 -4.58 -0.30
N GLN A 55 -12.36 -4.10 0.59
CA GLN A 55 -12.62 -4.15 2.03
C GLN A 55 -13.49 -2.93 2.40
N PRO A 56 -14.82 -3.02 2.31
CA PRO A 56 -15.71 -1.86 2.27
C PRO A 56 -15.80 -1.18 3.63
N LYS A 57 -15.35 -1.88 4.69
CA LYS A 57 -15.45 -1.41 6.08
C LYS A 57 -14.41 -0.35 6.45
N MET A 58 -13.33 -0.19 5.67
CA MET A 58 -12.24 0.73 6.03
C MET A 58 -11.76 1.64 4.89
N LEU A 59 -11.92 1.23 3.62
CA LEU A 59 -11.57 2.08 2.48
C LEU A 59 -12.76 2.96 2.11
N GLY A 60 -12.75 4.22 2.56
CA GLY A 60 -13.76 5.20 2.16
C GLY A 60 -13.79 5.50 0.65
N ASN A 61 -12.74 5.12 -0.11
CA ASN A 61 -12.69 5.27 -1.57
C ASN A 61 -11.79 4.18 -2.22
N HIS A 62 -12.37 3.38 -3.11
CA HIS A 62 -11.67 2.29 -3.79
C HIS A 62 -10.50 2.74 -4.70
N ASN A 63 -10.46 4.01 -5.11
CA ASN A 63 -9.36 4.55 -5.90
C ASN A 63 -8.07 4.70 -5.08
N HIS A 64 -8.16 4.71 -3.75
CA HIS A 64 -6.99 4.79 -2.88
C HIS A 64 -6.19 3.49 -2.85
N TRP A 65 -6.82 2.36 -3.22
CA TRP A 65 -6.20 1.03 -3.13
C TRP A 65 -4.85 0.94 -3.85
N ALA A 66 -4.72 1.54 -5.04
CA ALA A 66 -3.48 1.48 -5.81
C ALA A 66 -2.29 2.05 -5.00
N CYS A 67 -2.49 3.16 -4.29
CA CYS A 67 -1.45 3.74 -3.43
C CYS A 67 -1.31 2.96 -2.13
N LEU A 68 -2.41 2.74 -1.41
CA LEU A 68 -2.39 2.17 -0.06
C LEU A 68 -1.84 0.74 -0.02
N SER A 69 -2.18 -0.10 -1.00
CA SER A 69 -1.63 -1.47 -1.10
C SER A 69 -0.10 -1.47 -1.22
N ARG A 70 0.46 -0.52 -1.98
CA ARG A 70 1.91 -0.35 -2.13
C ARG A 70 2.54 0.13 -0.82
N LEU A 71 1.93 1.14 -0.17
CA LEU A 71 2.39 1.65 1.12
C LEU A 71 2.38 0.57 2.21
N ALA A 72 1.34 -0.28 2.24
CA ALA A 72 1.24 -1.41 3.16
C ALA A 72 2.40 -2.39 2.98
N ILE A 73 2.66 -2.83 1.75
CA ILE A 73 3.77 -3.75 1.45
C ILE A 73 5.12 -3.09 1.76
N MET A 74 5.30 -1.80 1.44
CA MET A 74 6.52 -1.05 1.77
C MET A 74 6.74 -0.93 3.30
N HIS A 75 5.67 -0.90 4.09
CA HIS A 75 5.71 -0.89 5.56
C HIS A 75 5.99 -2.27 6.15
N SER A 76 5.31 -3.29 5.63
CA SER A 76 5.33 -4.67 6.10
C SER A 76 5.53 -5.60 4.89
N PRO A 77 6.78 -5.84 4.46
CA PRO A 77 7.09 -6.61 3.25
C PRO A 77 6.45 -8.00 3.18
N ASP A 78 6.22 -8.64 4.33
CA ASP A 78 5.53 -9.93 4.41
C ASP A 78 4.11 -9.91 3.83
N LEU A 79 3.47 -8.73 3.79
CA LEU A 79 2.16 -8.55 3.16
C LEU A 79 2.18 -8.77 1.63
N ALA A 80 3.35 -8.79 0.99
CA ALA A 80 3.47 -9.08 -0.45
C ALA A 80 2.94 -10.49 -0.83
N LYS A 81 2.86 -11.41 0.14
CA LYS A 81 2.27 -12.75 -0.04
C LYS A 81 0.75 -12.73 -0.14
N TYR A 82 0.11 -11.69 0.41
CA TYR A 82 -1.35 -11.60 0.56
C TYR A 82 -1.97 -10.46 -0.25
N ILE A 83 -1.18 -9.43 -0.55
CA ILE A 83 -1.60 -8.26 -1.32
C ILE A 83 -0.95 -8.34 -2.70
N HIS A 84 -1.76 -8.33 -3.75
CA HIS A 84 -1.29 -8.37 -5.14
C HIS A 84 -1.73 -7.09 -5.89
N PRO A 85 -0.98 -5.99 -5.77
CA PRO A 85 -1.30 -4.78 -6.52
C PRO A 85 -1.20 -5.06 -8.02
N THR A 86 -2.19 -4.61 -8.80
CA THR A 86 -2.04 -4.55 -10.26
C THR A 86 -0.92 -3.57 -10.59
N HIS A 87 -0.02 -3.95 -11.51
CA HIS A 87 1.03 -3.07 -11.99
C HIS A 87 0.42 -1.81 -12.65
N ARG A 88 0.96 -0.65 -12.31
CA ARG A 88 0.56 0.68 -12.80
C ARG A 88 1.83 1.46 -13.09
N GLN A 89 2.14 1.65 -14.37
CA GLN A 89 3.36 2.34 -14.80
C GLN A 89 3.56 3.71 -14.09
N PRO A 90 2.53 4.55 -13.84
CA PRO A 90 2.73 5.82 -13.15
C PRO A 90 3.13 5.72 -11.67
N LEU A 91 2.95 4.57 -11.02
CA LEU A 91 3.36 4.34 -9.62
C LEU A 91 4.54 3.37 -9.49
N ASP A 92 4.75 2.53 -10.50
CA ASP A 92 5.71 1.43 -10.46
C ASP A 92 6.95 1.69 -11.32
N GLY A 93 6.86 2.63 -12.27
CA GLY A 93 8.03 3.14 -12.98
C GLY A 93 9.00 3.87 -12.04
N ARG A 94 10.19 4.23 -12.55
CA ARG A 94 11.24 4.88 -11.74
C ARG A 94 10.73 6.11 -10.98
N GLU A 95 10.08 7.04 -11.67
CA GLU A 95 9.48 8.25 -11.09
C GLU A 95 8.34 7.91 -10.13
N GLY A 96 7.51 6.92 -10.48
CA GLY A 96 6.44 6.43 -9.62
C GLY A 96 6.96 5.85 -8.30
N VAL A 97 8.06 5.10 -8.33
CA VAL A 97 8.72 4.57 -7.12
C VAL A 97 9.25 5.72 -6.26
N GLU A 98 9.86 6.74 -6.86
CA GLU A 98 10.33 7.92 -6.13
C GLU A 98 9.15 8.65 -5.45
N LEU A 99 8.06 8.87 -6.18
CA LEU A 99 6.80 9.41 -5.65
C LEU A 99 6.26 8.54 -4.50
N MET A 100 6.19 7.22 -4.65
CA MET A 100 5.68 6.34 -3.60
C MET A 100 6.54 6.39 -2.33
N ASN A 101 7.86 6.56 -2.45
CA ASN A 101 8.75 6.74 -1.29
C ASN A 101 8.55 8.11 -0.62
N GLU A 102 8.26 9.15 -1.38
CA GLU A 102 7.89 10.46 -0.84
C GLU A 102 6.55 10.39 -0.09
N LEU A 103 5.51 9.84 -0.74
CA LEU A 103 4.20 9.65 -0.12
C LEU A 103 4.28 8.79 1.14
N TYR A 104 5.09 7.73 1.13
CA TYR A 104 5.34 6.91 2.32
C TYR A 104 5.94 7.73 3.46
N ARG A 105 7.00 8.49 3.20
CA ARG A 105 7.65 9.31 4.24
C ARG A 105 6.68 10.36 4.80
N ARG A 106 5.83 10.93 3.95
CA ARG A 106 4.80 11.88 4.37
C ARG A 106 3.74 11.23 5.28
N VAL A 107 3.30 10.01 4.95
CA VAL A 107 2.27 9.28 5.72
C VAL A 107 2.80 8.68 7.03
N VAL A 108 4.02 8.17 7.02
CA VAL A 108 4.58 7.33 8.10
C VAL A 108 5.68 8.05 8.91
N GLY A 109 6.25 9.14 8.38
CA GLY A 109 7.29 9.93 9.05
C GLY A 109 8.70 9.32 9.05
N ARG A 110 8.91 8.19 8.36
CA ARG A 110 10.20 7.48 8.28
C ARG A 110 10.37 6.78 6.92
N PRO A 111 11.59 6.35 6.53
CA PRO A 111 11.77 5.57 5.30
C PRO A 111 11.06 4.20 5.37
N PRO A 112 10.63 3.65 4.21
CA PRO A 112 10.00 2.33 4.17
C PRO A 112 11.01 1.20 4.38
N LYS A 113 10.53 0.03 4.81
CA LYS A 113 11.36 -1.19 4.94
C LYS A 113 11.77 -1.75 3.59
N ALA A 114 10.94 -1.55 2.57
CA ALA A 114 11.24 -1.89 1.18
C ALA A 114 11.02 -0.67 0.28
N ARG A 115 11.94 -0.45 -0.66
CA ARG A 115 11.89 0.69 -1.59
C ARG A 115 10.63 0.69 -2.46
N SER A 116 10.13 -0.48 -2.84
CA SER A 116 8.90 -0.63 -3.62
C SER A 116 8.24 -1.95 -3.28
N TRP A 117 6.98 -2.10 -3.64
CA TRP A 117 6.27 -3.38 -3.45
C TRP A 117 6.88 -4.51 -4.31
N MET A 118 7.41 -4.19 -5.50
CA MET A 118 8.10 -5.15 -6.36
C MET A 118 9.40 -5.62 -5.70
N ALA A 119 10.19 -4.71 -5.13
CA ALA A 119 11.40 -5.07 -4.41
C ALA A 119 11.11 -5.96 -3.18
N ALA A 120 10.01 -5.68 -2.46
CA ALA A 120 9.55 -6.53 -1.37
C ALA A 120 9.18 -7.94 -1.86
N ARG A 121 8.49 -8.02 -3.00
CA ARG A 121 8.10 -9.30 -3.61
C ARG A 121 9.30 -10.10 -4.09
N ASP A 122 10.22 -9.48 -4.83
CA ASP A 122 11.45 -10.13 -5.32
C ASP A 122 12.27 -10.69 -4.14
N ALA A 123 12.35 -9.95 -3.04
CA ALA A 123 13.04 -10.41 -1.83
C ALA A 123 12.32 -11.61 -1.18
N ALA A 124 10.99 -11.59 -1.09
CA ALA A 124 10.20 -12.68 -0.54
C ALA A 124 10.28 -13.95 -1.41
N GLU A 125 10.33 -13.81 -2.74
CA GLU A 125 10.49 -14.91 -3.68
C GLU A 125 11.91 -15.52 -3.58
N ARG A 126 12.96 -14.69 -3.50
CA ARG A 126 14.36 -15.17 -3.34
C ARG A 126 14.62 -15.83 -1.99
N GLY A 127 14.11 -15.25 -0.89
CA GLY A 127 14.25 -15.82 0.45
C GLY A 127 13.44 -17.10 0.68
N GLY A 128 12.52 -17.45 -0.23
CA GLY A 128 11.79 -18.71 -0.21
C GLY A 128 12.48 -19.87 -0.94
N VAL A 129 13.56 -19.61 -1.70
CA VAL A 129 14.28 -20.64 -2.49
C VAL A 129 15.35 -21.38 -1.67
N ASP A 130 15.87 -20.78 -0.59
CA ASP A 130 16.92 -21.38 0.26
C ASP A 130 16.38 -22.21 1.45
N GLY A 131 15.12 -22.67 1.38
CA GLY A 131 14.41 -23.30 2.50
C GLY A 131 13.79 -24.67 2.20
N ARG A 132 14.37 -25.47 1.30
CA ARG A 132 14.00 -26.89 1.12
C ARG A 132 15.21 -27.78 1.02
#